data_AF-A0A6G3XDI4-F1
#
_entry.id   AF-A0A6G3XDI4-F1
#
_cell.length_a   1.000
_cell.length_b   1.000
_cell.length_c   1.000
_cell.angle_alpha   90.00
_cell.angle_beta   90.00
_cell.angle_gamma   90.00
#
_symmetry.space_group_name_H-M   'P 1'
#
loop_
_entity.id
_entity.type
_entity.pdbx_description
1 polymer ?
#
loop_
_entity_poly.entity_id
_entity_poly.type
_entity_poly.pdbx_seq_one_letter_code
_entity_poly.pdbx_strand_id
1 'polypeptide(L)'
;NPDAWSVLHRQARSHGEPFVSEVGSMRDEIVAFVTGLIGAAAREAHSDPALADRDVAGLAQALVGAAESLAGWANDTPDVSAREAAATLMNFAWAGLENLMHARPWTPPAA
;
A
#
# COMPACT_ATOMS: atom_id res chain seq x y z
N ASN A 1 17.91 8.40 7.44
CA ASN A 1 18.98 8.23 6.45
C ASN A 1 18.42 7.55 5.22
N PRO A 2 18.22 8.27 4.10
CA PRO A 2 17.71 7.70 2.85
C PRO A 2 18.59 6.56 2.30
N ASP A 3 19.88 6.54 2.68
CA ASP A 3 20.84 5.50 2.31
C ASP A 3 20.48 4.11 2.86
N ALA A 4 19.83 4.04 4.02
CA ALA A 4 19.42 2.76 4.59
C ALA A 4 18.30 2.10 3.76
N TRP A 5 17.43 2.91 3.16
CA TRP A 5 16.32 2.45 2.32
C TRP A 5 16.79 2.07 0.91
N SER A 6 17.74 2.81 0.34
CA SER A 6 18.32 2.49 -0.97
C SER A 6 19.10 1.17 -0.96
N VAL A 7 19.78 0.85 0.14
CA VAL A 7 20.44 -0.44 0.35
C VAL A 7 19.41 -1.57 0.42
N LEU A 8 18.34 -1.43 1.21
CA LEU A 8 17.28 -2.43 1.32
C LEU A 8 16.60 -2.71 -0.04
N HIS A 9 16.31 -1.65 -0.82
CA HIS A 9 15.54 -1.80 -2.06
C HIS A 9 16.40 -2.25 -3.26
N ARG A 10 17.68 -1.86 -3.29
CA ARG A 10 18.58 -2.14 -4.43
C ARG A 10 19.37 -3.43 -4.25
N GLN A 11 19.80 -3.79 -3.04
CA GLN A 11 20.52 -5.06 -2.79
C GLN A 11 19.60 -6.28 -2.72
N ALA A 12 18.29 -6.09 -2.45
CA ALA A 12 17.30 -7.17 -2.45
C ALA A 12 17.18 -7.89 -3.80
N ARG A 13 17.52 -7.22 -4.91
CA ARG A 13 17.49 -7.82 -6.25
C ARG A 13 18.81 -8.46 -6.69
N SER A 14 19.91 -8.25 -5.95
CA SER A 14 21.25 -8.70 -6.38
C SER A 14 21.91 -9.75 -5.47
N HIS A 15 21.41 -9.99 -4.27
CA HIS A 15 21.91 -11.03 -3.37
C HIS A 15 20.86 -12.13 -3.16
N GLY A 16 21.18 -13.35 -3.58
CA GLY A 16 20.33 -14.54 -3.37
C GLY A 16 20.09 -14.87 -1.90
N GLU A 17 19.10 -15.76 -1.65
CA GLU A 17 18.66 -16.29 -0.33
C GLU A 17 19.78 -16.31 0.73
N PRO A 18 19.58 -15.66 1.90
CA PRO A 18 18.34 -15.60 2.71
C PRO A 18 17.64 -14.22 2.75
N PHE A 19 18.22 -13.20 2.13
CA PHE A 19 17.72 -11.81 2.25
C PHE A 19 16.38 -11.59 1.55
N VAL A 20 16.10 -12.36 0.49
CA VAL A 20 14.84 -12.29 -0.27
C VAL A 20 13.65 -12.79 0.58
N SER A 21 13.85 -13.82 1.40
CA SER A 21 12.80 -14.38 2.25
C SER A 21 12.50 -13.49 3.48
N GLU A 22 13.53 -12.84 4.05
CA GLU A 22 13.35 -11.86 5.12
C GLU A 22 12.58 -10.61 4.65
N VAL A 23 12.90 -10.07 3.48
CA VAL A 23 12.17 -8.93 2.90
C VAL A 23 10.73 -9.30 2.57
N GLY A 24 10.49 -10.53 2.08
CA GLY A 24 9.15 -11.06 1.86
C GLY A 24 8.33 -11.11 3.16
N SER A 25 8.94 -11.62 4.23
CA SER A 25 8.28 -11.74 5.55
C SER A 25 7.94 -10.37 6.12
N MET A 26 8.86 -9.41 6.04
CA MET A 26 8.62 -8.03 6.48
C MET A 26 7.48 -7.37 5.69
N ARG A 27 7.40 -7.63 4.37
CA ARG A 27 6.30 -7.14 3.54
C ARG A 27 4.95 -7.72 3.98
N ASP A 28 4.91 -9.02 4.27
CA ASP A 28 3.69 -9.68 4.72
C ASP A 28 3.20 -9.12 6.07
N GLU A 29 4.11 -8.82 6.99
CA GLU A 29 3.79 -8.16 8.27
C GLU A 29 3.21 -6.76 8.07
N ILE A 30 3.79 -5.96 7.16
CA ILE A 30 3.28 -4.63 6.83
C ILE A 30 1.87 -4.72 6.23
N VAL A 31 1.63 -5.65 5.31
CA VAL A 31 0.30 -5.85 4.73
C VAL A 31 -0.71 -6.27 5.78
N ALA A 32 -0.36 -7.20 6.67
CA ALA A 32 -1.23 -7.65 7.75
C ALA A 32 -1.62 -6.48 8.68
N PHE A 33 -0.65 -5.64 9.03
CA PHE A 33 -0.87 -4.45 9.84
C PHE A 33 -1.83 -3.46 9.15
N VAL A 34 -1.59 -3.13 7.88
CA VAL A 34 -2.44 -2.23 7.09
C VAL A 34 -3.87 -2.78 6.93
N THR A 35 -4.00 -4.09 6.73
CA THR A 35 -5.30 -4.79 6.69
C THR A 35 -6.09 -4.55 7.98
N GLY A 36 -5.44 -4.67 9.13
CA GLY A 36 -6.06 -4.40 10.44
C GLY A 36 -6.55 -2.95 10.58
N LEU A 37 -5.75 -1.99 10.12
CA LEU A 37 -6.10 -0.57 10.15
C LEU A 37 -7.31 -0.24 9.28
N ILE A 38 -7.33 -0.75 8.04
CA ILE A 38 -8.46 -0.54 7.12
C ILE A 38 -9.74 -1.17 7.68
N GLY A 39 -9.65 -2.39 8.23
CA GLY A 39 -10.79 -3.06 8.86
C GLY A 39 -11.33 -2.30 10.07
N ALA A 40 -10.46 -1.70 10.88
CA ALA A 40 -10.88 -0.86 12.01
C ALA A 40 -11.61 0.41 11.53
N ALA A 41 -11.04 1.12 10.56
CA ALA A 41 -11.64 2.32 9.99
C ALA A 41 -12.99 2.05 9.32
N ALA A 42 -13.12 0.93 8.60
CA ALA A 42 -14.37 0.53 7.95
C ALA A 42 -15.50 0.28 8.96
N ARG A 43 -15.19 -0.36 10.10
CA ARG A 43 -16.18 -0.59 11.18
C ARG A 43 -16.60 0.70 11.88
N GLU A 44 -15.70 1.67 12.02
CA GLU A 44 -16.02 2.97 12.59
C GLU A 44 -16.91 3.80 11.64
N ALA A 45 -16.62 3.76 10.34
CA ALA A 45 -17.36 4.50 9.33
C ALA A 45 -18.74 3.90 8.98
N HIS A 46 -18.89 2.58 9.09
CA HIS A 46 -20.11 1.87 8.69
C HIS A 46 -20.69 1.08 9.87
N SER A 47 -21.85 1.54 10.37
CA SER A 47 -22.72 0.76 11.26
C SER A 47 -23.43 -0.33 10.45
N ASP A 48 -22.69 -1.36 10.02
CA ASP A 48 -23.15 -2.59 9.34
C ASP A 48 -23.78 -2.39 7.92
N PRO A 49 -23.30 -3.09 6.86
CA PRO A 49 -22.25 -4.10 6.82
C PRO A 49 -20.85 -3.54 6.60
N ALA A 50 -19.91 -4.07 7.37
CA ALA A 50 -18.49 -3.89 7.15
C ALA A 50 -18.07 -4.51 5.80
N LEU A 51 -17.03 -3.94 5.18
CA LEU A 51 -16.34 -4.54 4.03
C LEU A 51 -15.96 -6.00 4.33
N ALA A 52 -16.13 -6.90 3.36
CA ALA A 52 -15.73 -8.29 3.53
C ALA A 52 -14.21 -8.39 3.73
N ASP A 53 -13.74 -9.30 4.60
CA ASP A 53 -12.31 -9.43 4.95
C ASP A 53 -11.39 -9.57 3.72
N ARG A 54 -11.87 -10.28 2.69
CA ARG A 54 -11.14 -10.45 1.42
C ARG A 54 -10.94 -9.12 0.67
N ASP A 55 -11.90 -8.22 0.74
CA ASP A 55 -11.86 -6.92 0.06
C ASP A 55 -10.87 -6.01 0.81
N VAL A 56 -10.85 -6.07 2.15
CA VAL A 56 -9.89 -5.36 3.00
C VAL A 56 -8.46 -5.82 2.74
N ALA A 57 -8.23 -7.13 2.65
CA ALA A 57 -6.90 -7.68 2.34
C ALA A 57 -6.40 -7.27 0.94
N GLY A 58 -7.29 -7.27 -0.06
CA GLY A 58 -6.96 -6.80 -1.41
C GLY A 58 -6.57 -5.31 -1.44
N LEU A 59 -7.28 -4.47 -0.69
CA LEU A 59 -6.95 -3.04 -0.55
C LEU A 59 -5.61 -2.82 0.12
N ALA A 60 -5.30 -3.60 1.17
CA ALA A 60 -4.01 -3.51 1.85
C ALA A 60 -2.84 -3.90 0.94
N GLN A 61 -2.98 -4.98 0.15
CA GLN A 61 -1.97 -5.36 -0.85
C GLN A 61 -1.74 -4.24 -1.88
N ALA A 62 -2.82 -3.65 -2.40
CA ALA A 62 -2.74 -2.58 -3.38
C ALA A 62 -2.06 -1.32 -2.80
N LEU A 63 -2.41 -0.93 -1.57
CA LEU A 63 -1.85 0.25 -0.91
C LEU A 63 -0.35 0.09 -0.63
N VAL A 64 0.06 -1.06 -0.08
CA VAL A 64 1.47 -1.35 0.19
C VAL A 64 2.27 -1.37 -1.12
N GLY A 65 1.76 -2.04 -2.17
CA GLY A 65 2.43 -2.06 -3.48
C GLY A 65 2.56 -0.67 -4.13
N ALA A 66 1.55 0.19 -3.99
CA ALA A 66 1.61 1.57 -4.46
C ALA A 66 2.67 2.40 -3.70
N ALA A 67 2.74 2.23 -2.37
CA ALA A 67 3.74 2.89 -1.54
C ALA A 67 5.17 2.44 -1.89
N GLU A 68 5.39 1.13 -2.07
CA GLU A 68 6.67 0.55 -2.50
C GLU A 68 7.10 1.11 -3.86
N SER A 69 6.16 1.20 -4.81
CA SER A 69 6.42 1.71 -6.15
C SER A 69 6.78 3.20 -6.15
N LEU A 70 6.07 4.02 -5.36
CA LEU A 70 6.36 5.45 -5.21
C LEU A 70 7.68 5.70 -4.48
N ALA A 71 8.01 4.88 -3.49
CA ALA A 71 9.29 4.95 -2.80
C ALA A 71 10.45 4.61 -3.75
N GLY A 72 10.29 3.57 -4.59
CA GLY A 72 11.26 3.26 -5.65
C GLY A 72 11.44 4.42 -6.62
N TRP A 73 10.34 4.96 -7.15
CA TRP A 73 10.37 6.09 -8.08
C TRP A 73 11.02 7.35 -7.50
N ALA A 74 10.73 7.70 -6.25
CA ALA A 74 11.33 8.86 -5.59
C ALA A 74 12.84 8.69 -5.35
N ASN A 75 13.32 7.46 -5.11
CA ASN A 75 14.75 7.19 -4.99
C ASN A 75 15.49 7.32 -6.33
N ASP A 76 14.81 7.01 -7.43
CA ASP A 76 15.41 6.98 -8.76
C ASP A 76 15.24 8.31 -9.52
N THR A 77 14.41 9.23 -9.04
CA THR A 77 14.09 10.50 -9.71
C THR A 77 14.68 11.69 -8.94
N PRO A 78 15.70 12.37 -9.49
CA PRO A 78 16.20 13.62 -8.94
C PRO A 78 15.06 14.63 -8.78
N ASP A 79 15.13 15.45 -7.73
CA ASP A 79 14.15 16.50 -7.39
C ASP A 79 12.78 16.03 -6.86
N VAL A 80 12.48 14.72 -6.84
CA VAL A 80 11.28 14.21 -6.15
C VAL A 80 11.56 14.03 -4.67
N SER A 81 10.87 14.78 -3.83
CA SER A 81 10.96 14.61 -2.38
C SER A 81 10.06 13.49 -1.87
N ALA A 82 10.44 12.89 -0.74
CA ALA A 82 9.59 11.93 -0.03
C ALA A 82 8.20 12.52 0.33
N ARG A 83 8.12 13.84 0.53
CA ARG A 83 6.85 14.54 0.78
C ARG A 83 5.94 14.51 -0.44
N GLU A 84 6.47 14.73 -1.64
CA GLU A 84 5.70 14.69 -2.88
C GLU A 84 5.24 13.28 -3.22
N ALA A 85 6.09 12.28 -3.01
CA ALA A 85 5.71 10.88 -3.15
C ALA A 85 4.59 10.48 -2.18
N ALA A 86 4.69 10.90 -0.90
CA ALA A 86 3.64 10.67 0.08
C ALA A 86 2.33 11.41 -0.25
N ALA A 87 2.41 12.66 -0.72
CA ALA A 87 1.23 13.40 -1.17
C ALA A 87 0.54 12.71 -2.36
N THR A 88 1.32 12.18 -3.30
CA THR A 88 0.82 11.40 -4.45
C THR A 88 0.13 10.12 -3.97
N LEU A 89 0.73 9.39 -3.03
CA LEU A 89 0.12 8.20 -2.44
C LEU A 89 -1.21 8.51 -1.75
N MET A 90 -1.25 9.60 -0.97
CA MET A 90 -2.48 10.02 -0.29
C MET A 90 -3.58 10.40 -1.29
N ASN A 91 -3.25 11.15 -2.35
CA ASN A 91 -4.21 11.49 -3.40
C ASN A 91 -4.73 10.25 -4.14
N PHE A 92 -3.84 9.30 -4.44
CA PHE A 92 -4.20 8.04 -5.08
C PHE A 92 -5.11 7.19 -4.18
N ALA A 93 -4.73 7.02 -2.91
CA ALA A 93 -5.49 6.26 -1.94
C ALA A 93 -6.87 6.90 -1.68
N TRP A 94 -6.95 8.24 -1.57
CA TRP A 94 -8.19 8.94 -1.26
C TRP A 94 -9.22 8.85 -2.39
N ALA A 95 -8.78 8.98 -3.66
CA ALA A 95 -9.70 8.89 -4.80
C ALA A 95 -10.39 7.51 -4.94
N GLY A 96 -9.73 6.43 -4.52
CA GLY A 96 -10.29 5.07 -4.52
C GLY A 96 -11.03 4.72 -3.23
N LEU A 97 -10.47 5.09 -2.07
CA LEU A 97 -10.99 4.74 -0.75
C LEU A 97 -12.26 5.54 -0.40
N GLU A 98 -12.36 6.81 -0.81
CA GLU A 98 -13.56 7.63 -0.57
C GLU A 98 -14.83 7.00 -1.17
N ASN A 99 -14.75 6.44 -2.37
CA ASN A 99 -15.89 5.77 -2.99
C ASN A 99 -16.27 4.47 -2.24
N LEU A 100 -15.30 3.71 -1.76
CA LEU A 100 -15.52 2.51 -0.96
C LEU A 100 -16.09 2.85 0.43
N MET A 101 -15.58 3.89 1.09
CA MET A 101 -16.08 4.44 2.35
C MET A 101 -17.47 5.10 2.24
N HIS A 102 -17.98 5.29 1.02
CA HIS A 102 -19.35 5.74 0.79
C HIS A 102 -20.23 4.64 0.18
N ALA A 103 -19.80 3.38 0.25
CA ALA A 103 -20.50 2.23 -0.31
C ALA A 103 -20.87 2.39 -1.80
N ARG A 104 -20.00 3.07 -2.58
CA ARG A 104 -20.09 3.21 -4.04
C ARG A 104 -18.98 2.39 -4.71
N PRO A 105 -19.05 1.04 -4.69
CA PRO A 105 -18.07 0.23 -5.36
C PRO A 105 -18.13 0.48 -6.87
N TRP A 106 -16.97 0.48 -7.52
CA TRP A 106 -16.92 0.50 -8.98
C TRP A 106 -17.62 -0.75 -9.53
N THR A 107 -18.52 -0.56 -10.49
CA THR A 107 -19.21 -1.63 -11.20
C THR A 107 -18.78 -1.61 -12.66
N PRO A 108 -18.34 -2.76 -13.23
CA PRO A 108 -18.00 -2.82 -14.64
C PRO A 108 -19.24 -2.52 -15.51
N PRO A 109 -19.07 -1.85 -16.66
CA PRO A 109 -20.14 -1.72 -17.64
C PRO A 109 -20.63 -3.11 -18.08
N ALA A 110 -21.93 -3.25 -18.35
CA ALA A 110 -22.44 -4.48 -18.96
C ALA A 110 -21.75 -4.72 -20.30
N ALA A 111 -21.28 -5.96 -20.51
CA ALA A 111 -20.56 -6.38 -21.72
C ALA A 111 -21.43 -6.31 -22.98
#